data_AF-A0A803J407-F1
#
_entry.id   AF-A0A803J407-F1
#
_cell.length_a   1.000
_cell.length_b   1.000
_cell.length_c   1.000
_cell.angle_alpha   90.00
_cell.angle_beta   90.00
_cell.angle_gamma   90.00
#
_symmetry.space_group_name_H-M   'P 1'
#
loop_
_entity.id
_entity.type
_entity.pdbx_description
1 polymer ?
#
loop_
_entity_poly.entity_id
_entity_poly.type
_entity_poly.pdbx_seq_one_letter_code
_entity_poly.pdbx_strand_id
1 'polypeptide(L)'
;MRQTSDCGTRETDSLHGERDRGIHLGTLTYRRDSTRLYSESVLQTMGDIAKRVQEVLKDPEGGLVVLSGCGTSGRLALLLANSFNLLLKGQHRAPRYCYIMSGGDRSIVSAQESPEDDPHVGAQELEKVCEGKKNVVFVGISCGLSAPFIAGQLDLCMRHLDVYLPVLVGCNPVSMARNDPIEGWHSSFRQVAERLQALHESHKGFILNPAVGPEAVSGSSRMKGGSATKILLETLLLVAHKADSNVPVTEKCLLEILRTYERAHKVTYSQSKKIAALMKQTATSLQKGHLYILGWGTLGLVGIMAAVECGPTFQADWRDVRGFVTGGYDSIENKEGDLSSLGPEFPISHEDFVRNVLPSVSETDAVLLIFTLDDELNQIEKLAALVKEKTSNIQCISHATAGQYLPNSLKKTIPSIIGMTWPILFLEYEGTFIQKFQRELSTKWILDTVTSGAYALRGKIFRNFMVDFKITNSKLFHRAASVLQRVTGQSQQRCTEVLLQSIYGEQTLSEQIRNRTIAGHVGAAASQDKVLPVAIVSLLRNCAVQEARSRVDSSASIRAAIESSLNVPGRKRGAEEGSGSEGRSR
;
A
#
# COMPACT_ATOMS: atom_id res chain seq x y z
N MET A 1 -27.28 -8.92 -17.85
CA MET A 1 -26.41 -8.53 -16.73
C MET A 1 -25.09 -9.28 -16.86
N ARG A 2 -24.01 -8.63 -17.32
CA ARG A 2 -22.66 -9.23 -17.26
C ARG A 2 -22.17 -9.07 -15.82
N GLN A 3 -21.97 -10.17 -15.09
CA GLN A 3 -21.24 -10.13 -13.83
C GLN A 3 -19.83 -9.58 -14.15
N THR A 4 -19.49 -8.41 -13.61
CA THR A 4 -18.11 -7.94 -13.62
C THR A 4 -17.32 -8.87 -12.71
N SER A 5 -16.44 -9.67 -13.29
CA SER A 5 -15.68 -10.73 -12.61
C SER A 5 -14.58 -10.19 -11.67
N ASP A 6 -14.47 -8.87 -11.51
CA ASP A 6 -13.34 -8.23 -10.85
C ASP A 6 -13.75 -7.47 -9.58
N CYS A 7 -12.88 -7.59 -8.59
CA CYS A 7 -12.96 -6.92 -7.31
C CYS A 7 -12.67 -5.41 -7.47
N GLY A 8 -13.36 -4.49 -6.78
CA GLY A 8 -13.21 -3.04 -6.96
C GLY A 8 -11.78 -2.50 -6.84
N THR A 9 -10.95 -3.05 -5.95
CA THR A 9 -9.50 -2.74 -5.84
C THR A 9 -8.64 -3.26 -7.00
N ARG A 10 -9.18 -4.17 -7.82
CA ARG A 10 -8.58 -4.71 -9.05
C ARG A 10 -9.18 -4.07 -10.30
N GLU A 11 -10.25 -3.30 -10.21
CA GLU A 11 -10.81 -2.60 -11.37
C GLU A 11 -9.83 -1.56 -11.93
N THR A 12 -10.06 -1.18 -13.19
CA THR A 12 -9.35 -0.07 -13.84
C THR A 12 -10.04 1.24 -13.53
N ASP A 13 -9.30 2.26 -13.09
CA ASP A 13 -9.86 3.60 -13.02
C ASP A 13 -10.20 4.12 -14.43
N SER A 14 -11.50 4.35 -14.67
CA SER A 14 -12.03 4.86 -15.93
C SER A 14 -11.45 6.22 -16.35
N LEU A 15 -10.96 7.04 -15.41
CA LEU A 15 -10.33 8.33 -15.72
C LEU A 15 -8.93 8.18 -16.35
N HIS A 16 -8.34 6.98 -16.26
CA HIS A 16 -6.98 6.68 -16.73
C HIS A 16 -6.92 5.64 -17.85
N GLY A 17 -8.07 5.25 -18.42
CA GLY A 17 -8.15 4.21 -19.47
C GLY A 17 -7.39 4.51 -20.77
N GLU A 18 -7.02 5.78 -21.03
CA GLU A 18 -6.38 6.22 -22.29
C GLU A 18 -5.17 7.16 -22.12
N ARG A 19 -4.68 7.42 -20.90
CA ARG A 19 -3.65 8.46 -20.66
C ARG A 19 -2.37 7.94 -20.01
N ASP A 20 -1.57 7.23 -20.79
CA ASP A 20 -0.27 6.67 -20.41
C ASP A 20 0.82 7.74 -20.17
N ARG A 21 0.52 9.02 -20.43
CA ARG A 21 1.46 10.15 -20.31
C ARG A 21 1.24 11.06 -19.10
N GLY A 22 0.33 10.69 -18.18
CA GLY A 22 0.13 11.42 -16.93
C GLY A 22 -0.70 10.62 -15.95
N ILE A 23 -0.07 10.11 -14.89
CA ILE A 23 -0.79 9.59 -13.73
C ILE A 23 -1.34 10.80 -12.98
N HIS A 24 -2.61 11.11 -13.19
CA HIS A 24 -3.34 11.90 -12.21
C HIS A 24 -3.69 10.93 -11.09
N LEU A 25 -3.16 11.08 -9.87
CA LEU A 25 -3.79 10.39 -8.76
C LEU A 25 -5.18 11.02 -8.60
N GLY A 26 -6.22 10.28 -8.98
CA GLY A 26 -7.60 10.70 -8.84
C GLY A 26 -7.87 11.15 -7.40
N THR A 27 -8.56 12.27 -7.27
CA THR A 27 -9.24 12.65 -6.03
C THR A 27 -10.07 11.46 -5.54
N LEU A 28 -10.07 11.18 -4.23
CA LEU A 28 -11.13 10.38 -3.61
C LEU A 28 -12.45 10.98 -4.11
N THR A 29 -13.17 10.28 -4.99
CA THR A 29 -14.38 10.85 -5.57
C THR A 29 -15.46 10.83 -4.50
N TYR A 30 -15.79 12.01 -3.99
CA TYR A 30 -16.87 12.23 -3.05
C TYR A 30 -18.20 12.29 -3.82
N ARG A 31 -18.77 11.13 -4.17
CA ARG A 31 -20.16 11.03 -4.67
C ARG A 31 -20.97 10.17 -3.71
N ARG A 32 -22.26 10.48 -3.56
CA ARG A 32 -23.21 9.67 -2.79
C ARG A 32 -23.58 8.40 -3.57
N ASP A 33 -22.72 7.39 -3.52
CA ASP A 33 -23.13 5.98 -3.74
C ASP A 33 -23.19 5.27 -2.38
N SER A 34 -23.90 4.14 -2.32
CA SER A 34 -24.43 3.53 -1.09
C SER A 34 -23.42 3.08 -0.02
N THR A 35 -22.11 3.07 -0.27
CA THR A 35 -21.08 2.71 0.74
C THR A 35 -19.75 3.42 0.50
N ARG A 36 -19.71 4.76 0.52
CA ARG A 36 -18.47 5.56 0.43
C ARG A 36 -18.02 6.06 1.82
N LEU A 37 -16.86 6.72 1.89
CA LEU A 37 -16.26 7.20 3.14
C LEU A 37 -17.23 8.01 4.04
N TYR A 38 -18.11 8.81 3.45
CA TYR A 38 -19.09 9.65 4.15
C TYR A 38 -20.51 9.06 4.20
N SER A 39 -20.66 7.77 3.89
CA SER A 39 -21.97 7.11 4.05
C SER A 39 -22.33 6.99 5.53
N GLU A 40 -23.60 7.17 5.85
CA GLU A 40 -24.14 7.07 7.22
C GLU A 40 -23.76 5.75 7.89
N SER A 41 -23.91 4.62 7.18
CA SER A 41 -23.53 3.29 7.68
C SER A 41 -22.04 3.17 8.02
N VAL A 42 -21.16 3.83 7.26
CA VAL A 42 -19.72 3.83 7.50
C VAL A 42 -19.38 4.66 8.73
N LEU A 43 -19.96 5.87 8.84
CA LEU A 43 -19.76 6.74 10.00
C LEU A 43 -20.32 6.11 11.28
N GLN A 44 -21.49 5.46 11.20
CA GLN A 44 -22.08 4.70 12.30
C GLN A 44 -21.16 3.55 12.72
N THR A 45 -20.66 2.75 11.77
CA THR A 45 -19.72 1.67 12.05
C THR A 45 -18.44 2.17 12.69
N MET A 46 -17.86 3.28 12.21
CA MET A 46 -16.70 3.91 12.85
C MET A 46 -17.00 4.34 14.30
N GLY A 47 -18.17 4.93 14.54
CA GLY A 47 -18.62 5.31 15.88
C GLY A 47 -18.80 4.12 16.81
N ASP A 48 -19.37 3.03 16.32
CA ASP A 48 -19.58 1.82 17.12
C ASP A 48 -18.26 1.13 17.46
N ILE A 49 -17.32 1.04 16.51
CA ILE A 49 -15.97 0.55 16.79
C ILE A 49 -15.27 1.46 17.81
N ALA A 50 -15.38 2.79 17.67
CA ALA A 50 -14.76 3.73 18.59
C ALA A 50 -15.26 3.56 20.04
N LYS A 51 -16.57 3.31 20.24
CA LYS A 51 -17.14 3.00 21.56
C LYS A 51 -16.54 1.70 22.14
N ARG A 52 -16.38 0.66 21.33
CA ARG A 52 -15.76 -0.60 21.77
C ARG A 52 -14.29 -0.45 22.14
N VAL A 53 -13.54 0.33 21.36
CA VAL A 53 -12.15 0.68 21.68
C VAL A 53 -12.11 1.43 23.02
N GLN A 54 -13.03 2.36 23.25
CA GLN A 54 -13.12 3.08 24.52
C GLN A 54 -13.37 2.14 25.71
N GLU A 55 -14.31 1.20 25.59
CA GLU A 55 -14.58 0.18 26.62
C GLU A 55 -13.30 -0.59 26.98
N VAL A 56 -12.54 -1.03 25.96
CA VAL A 56 -11.29 -1.77 26.15
C VAL A 56 -10.18 -0.90 26.75
N LEU A 57 -10.10 0.39 26.42
CA LEU A 57 -9.10 1.30 27.00
C LEU A 57 -9.38 1.67 28.47
N LYS A 58 -10.62 1.53 28.93
CA LYS A 58 -11.03 1.75 30.33
C LYS A 58 -10.83 0.53 31.22
N ASP A 59 -10.61 -0.64 30.63
CA ASP A 59 -10.47 -1.90 31.37
C ASP A 59 -9.23 -1.90 32.30
N PRO A 60 -9.42 -2.00 33.64
CA PRO A 60 -8.32 -2.05 34.59
C PRO A 60 -7.49 -3.34 34.50
N GLU A 61 -8.07 -4.46 34.02
CA GLU A 61 -7.38 -5.75 33.85
C GLU A 61 -6.54 -5.82 32.57
N GLY A 62 -6.53 -4.73 31.80
CA GLY A 62 -5.54 -4.47 30.79
C GLY A 62 -5.93 -4.90 29.39
N GLY A 63 -7.10 -4.43 28.95
CA GLY A 63 -7.59 -4.53 27.59
C GLY A 63 -6.56 -4.10 26.54
N LEU A 64 -6.67 -4.68 25.35
CA LEU A 64 -5.67 -4.53 24.28
C LEU A 64 -6.34 -4.24 22.94
N VAL A 65 -5.77 -3.32 22.18
CA VAL A 65 -6.12 -3.09 20.78
C VAL A 65 -5.00 -3.63 19.91
N VAL A 66 -5.30 -4.59 19.04
CA VAL A 66 -4.34 -5.21 18.13
C VAL A 66 -4.66 -4.82 16.70
N LEU A 67 -3.71 -4.16 16.03
CA LEU A 67 -3.80 -3.82 14.61
C LEU A 67 -2.98 -4.82 13.80
N SER A 68 -3.56 -5.45 12.78
CA SER A 68 -2.85 -6.47 11.99
C SER A 68 -2.97 -6.25 10.49
N GLY A 69 -1.90 -6.52 9.75
CA GLY A 69 -1.90 -6.34 8.29
C GLY A 69 -0.74 -7.03 7.57
N CYS A 70 -0.82 -7.09 6.25
CA CYS A 70 0.24 -7.59 5.37
C CYS A 70 0.83 -6.45 4.54
N GLY A 71 2.15 -6.46 4.30
CA GLY A 71 2.82 -5.42 3.52
C GLY A 71 2.56 -4.00 4.06
N THR A 72 2.12 -3.07 3.20
CA THR A 72 1.75 -1.71 3.61
C THR A 72 0.74 -1.69 4.76
N SER A 73 -0.25 -2.58 4.76
CA SER A 73 -1.24 -2.62 5.84
C SER A 73 -0.62 -2.97 7.19
N GLY A 74 0.37 -3.88 7.22
CA GLY A 74 1.11 -4.22 8.44
C GLY A 74 2.03 -3.10 8.90
N ARG A 75 2.71 -2.43 7.97
CA ARG A 75 3.54 -1.25 8.27
C ARG A 75 2.69 -0.08 8.81
N LEU A 76 1.48 0.12 8.29
CA LEU A 76 0.53 1.09 8.83
C LEU A 76 0.06 0.69 10.24
N ALA A 77 -0.18 -0.60 10.50
CA ALA A 77 -0.53 -1.09 11.84
C ALA A 77 0.55 -0.74 12.88
N LEU A 78 1.83 -0.92 12.54
CA LEU A 78 2.97 -0.45 13.35
C LEU A 78 2.92 1.07 13.61
N LEU A 79 2.83 1.87 12.54
CA LEU A 79 2.78 3.34 12.67
C LEU A 79 1.63 3.83 13.54
N LEU A 80 0.45 3.23 13.38
CA LEU A 80 -0.76 3.55 14.14
C LEU A 80 -0.60 3.13 15.60
N ALA A 81 -0.16 1.90 15.87
CA ALA A 81 0.03 1.40 17.23
C ALA A 81 0.99 2.29 18.01
N ASN A 82 2.13 2.66 17.43
CA ASN A 82 3.11 3.51 18.09
C ASN A 82 2.61 4.94 18.28
N SER A 83 1.86 5.47 17.30
CA SER A 83 1.26 6.81 17.43
C SER A 83 0.24 6.89 18.57
N PHE A 84 -0.63 5.89 18.72
CA PHE A 84 -1.63 5.90 19.78
C PHE A 84 -1.05 5.47 21.14
N ASN A 85 0.01 4.68 21.18
CA ASN A 85 0.79 4.47 22.40
C ASN A 85 1.51 5.75 22.86
N LEU A 86 2.04 6.56 21.93
CA LEU A 86 2.61 7.87 22.24
C LEU A 86 1.55 8.84 22.80
N LEU A 87 0.33 8.80 22.25
CA LEU A 87 -0.81 9.55 22.76
C LEU A 87 -1.13 9.16 24.21
N LEU A 88 -1.23 7.86 24.50
CA LEU A 88 -1.44 7.35 25.86
C LEU A 88 -0.30 7.73 26.80
N LYS A 89 0.96 7.63 26.35
CA LYS A 89 2.14 7.99 27.14
C LYS A 89 2.12 9.45 27.55
N GLY A 90 1.73 10.37 26.66
CA GLY A 90 1.59 11.78 26.99
C GLY A 90 0.40 12.09 27.90
N GLN A 91 -0.51 11.13 28.11
CA GLN A 91 -1.56 11.15 29.14
C GLN A 91 -1.17 10.38 30.41
N HIS A 92 0.10 9.97 30.55
CA HIS A 92 0.61 9.13 31.65
C HIS A 92 -0.08 7.76 31.78
N ARG A 93 -0.55 7.19 30.66
CA ARG A 93 -1.16 5.87 30.60
C ARG A 93 -0.21 4.84 30.00
N ALA A 94 -0.36 3.60 30.44
CA ALA A 94 0.38 2.47 29.87
C ALA A 94 0.00 2.23 28.40
N PRO A 95 0.94 1.74 27.55
CA PRO A 95 0.64 1.33 26.18
C PRO A 95 -0.48 0.30 26.13
N ARG A 96 -1.42 0.47 25.19
CA ARG A 96 -2.59 -0.42 24.97
C ARG A 96 -2.75 -0.86 23.51
N TYR A 97 -1.83 -0.47 22.63
CA TYR A 97 -1.85 -0.84 21.23
C TYR A 97 -0.68 -1.76 20.89
N CYS A 98 -0.98 -2.84 20.17
CA CYS A 98 0.01 -3.73 19.59
C CYS A 98 -0.21 -3.84 18.08
N TYR A 99 0.86 -4.17 17.35
CA TYR A 99 0.77 -4.47 15.93
C TYR A 99 1.19 -5.92 15.66
N ILE A 100 0.59 -6.50 14.61
CA ILE A 100 1.01 -7.76 14.02
C ILE A 100 1.22 -7.52 12.53
N MET A 101 2.34 -7.98 11.99
CA MET A 101 2.58 -7.92 10.56
C MET A 101 3.07 -9.27 10.04
N SER A 102 2.49 -9.69 8.92
CA SER A 102 2.95 -10.87 8.19
C SER A 102 4.45 -10.74 7.88
N GLY A 103 5.22 -11.76 8.27
CA GLY A 103 6.69 -11.79 8.09
C GLY A 103 7.50 -11.06 9.17
N GLY A 104 6.88 -10.66 10.29
CA GLY A 104 7.57 -10.05 11.44
C GLY A 104 8.21 -8.69 11.12
N ASP A 105 9.06 -8.21 12.02
CA ASP A 105 9.63 -6.86 11.90
C ASP A 105 10.64 -6.73 10.74
N ARG A 106 11.18 -7.86 10.26
CA ARG A 106 11.94 -7.90 8.99
C ARG A 106 11.15 -7.29 7.84
N SER A 107 9.83 -7.38 7.89
CA SER A 107 8.92 -6.85 6.88
C SER A 107 8.74 -5.33 6.95
N ILE A 108 9.35 -4.64 7.92
CA ILE A 108 9.40 -3.17 7.96
C ILE A 108 10.27 -2.65 6.83
N VAL A 109 11.42 -3.30 6.58
CA VAL A 109 12.47 -2.84 5.65
C VAL A 109 12.58 -3.74 4.40
N SER A 110 11.99 -4.95 4.43
CA SER A 110 12.00 -5.87 3.29
C SER A 110 10.59 -6.29 2.89
N ALA A 111 10.34 -6.48 1.59
CA ALA A 111 9.05 -6.96 1.10
C ALA A 111 8.94 -8.49 1.28
N GLN A 112 8.22 -8.93 2.32
CA GLN A 112 7.91 -10.35 2.55
C GLN A 112 6.46 -10.65 2.16
N GLU A 113 6.24 -11.06 0.92
CA GLU A 113 4.89 -11.30 0.39
C GLU A 113 4.39 -12.72 0.60
N SER A 114 5.28 -13.71 0.65
CA SER A 114 4.91 -15.12 0.79
C SER A 114 4.24 -15.47 2.13
N PRO A 115 4.64 -14.89 3.28
CA PRO A 115 3.95 -15.17 4.55
C PRO A 115 2.49 -14.67 4.59
N GLU A 116 2.05 -13.85 3.64
CA GLU A 116 0.64 -13.39 3.54
C GLU A 116 -0.33 -14.57 3.33
N ASP A 117 0.13 -15.65 2.71
CA ASP A 117 -0.68 -16.81 2.31
C ASP A 117 -0.89 -17.84 3.44
N ASP A 118 -0.35 -17.63 4.65
CA ASP A 118 -0.49 -18.57 5.77
C ASP A 118 -1.51 -18.09 6.83
N PRO A 119 -2.72 -18.69 6.90
CA PRO A 119 -3.72 -18.34 7.91
C PRO A 119 -3.37 -18.86 9.32
N HIS A 120 -2.59 -19.94 9.44
CA HIS A 120 -2.25 -20.54 10.74
C HIS A 120 -1.28 -19.65 11.49
N VAL A 121 -0.23 -19.18 10.81
CA VAL A 121 0.76 -18.27 11.39
C VAL A 121 0.09 -16.97 11.86
N GLY A 122 -0.86 -16.46 11.07
CA GLY A 122 -1.65 -15.29 11.48
C GLY A 122 -2.37 -15.50 12.81
N ALA A 123 -3.11 -16.61 12.94
CA ALA A 123 -3.84 -16.96 14.15
C ALA A 123 -2.90 -17.17 15.35
N GLN A 124 -1.80 -17.92 15.17
CA GLN A 124 -0.81 -18.19 16.23
C GLN A 124 -0.16 -16.91 16.77
N GLU A 125 0.22 -15.98 15.89
CA GLU A 125 0.79 -14.69 16.31
C GLU A 125 -0.22 -13.85 17.10
N LEU A 126 -1.50 -13.89 16.71
CA LEU A 126 -2.55 -13.17 17.45
C LEU A 126 -2.76 -13.76 18.85
N GLU A 127 -2.83 -15.08 18.95
CA GLU A 127 -2.97 -15.80 20.22
C GLU A 127 -1.79 -15.47 21.17
N LYS A 128 -0.56 -15.51 20.65
CA LYS A 128 0.65 -15.17 21.40
C LYS A 128 0.66 -13.72 21.89
N VAL A 129 0.28 -12.76 21.06
CA VAL A 129 0.23 -11.33 21.45
C VAL A 129 -0.86 -11.06 22.50
N CYS A 130 -1.92 -11.85 22.49
CA CYS A 130 -3.07 -11.70 23.38
C CYS A 130 -3.05 -12.63 24.59
N GLU A 131 -1.95 -13.33 24.83
CA GLU A 131 -1.82 -14.25 25.96
C GLU A 131 -2.12 -13.54 27.29
N GLY A 132 -3.03 -14.11 28.07
CA GLY A 132 -3.49 -13.55 29.35
C GLY A 132 -4.43 -12.34 29.24
N LYS A 133 -4.83 -11.91 28.05
CA LYS A 133 -5.79 -10.82 27.85
C LYS A 133 -7.22 -11.35 27.85
N LYS A 134 -8.12 -10.58 28.48
CA LYS A 134 -9.55 -10.90 28.57
C LYS A 134 -10.44 -10.06 27.65
N ASN A 135 -9.97 -8.87 27.26
CA ASN A 135 -10.71 -7.95 26.41
C ASN A 135 -9.81 -7.44 25.29
N VAL A 136 -10.03 -7.91 24.06
CA VAL A 136 -9.19 -7.58 22.91
C VAL A 136 -10.05 -7.05 21.76
N VAL A 137 -9.76 -5.83 21.29
CA VAL A 137 -10.24 -5.38 19.97
C VAL A 137 -9.19 -5.77 18.93
N PHE A 138 -9.52 -6.73 18.08
CA PHE A 138 -8.67 -7.11 16.95
C PHE A 138 -9.12 -6.38 15.69
N VAL A 139 -8.21 -5.66 15.03
CA VAL A 139 -8.44 -4.94 13.79
C VAL A 139 -7.58 -5.55 12.68
N GLY A 140 -8.18 -6.43 11.89
CA GLY A 140 -7.55 -7.05 10.71
C GLY A 140 -7.69 -6.17 9.47
N ILE A 141 -6.57 -5.77 8.87
CA ILE A 141 -6.52 -4.86 7.74
C ILE A 141 -6.18 -5.63 6.46
N SER A 142 -7.14 -5.69 5.53
CA SER A 142 -6.95 -6.24 4.19
C SER A 142 -7.69 -5.38 3.16
N CYS A 143 -7.00 -4.44 2.51
CA CYS A 143 -7.62 -3.56 1.50
C CYS A 143 -8.43 -4.34 0.45
N GLY A 144 -7.88 -5.48 0.01
CA GLY A 144 -8.45 -6.36 -1.01
C GLY A 144 -9.46 -7.39 -0.50
N LEU A 145 -9.65 -7.55 0.81
CA LEU A 145 -10.36 -8.69 1.42
C LEU A 145 -9.89 -10.04 0.83
N SER A 146 -8.57 -10.27 0.90
CA SER A 146 -7.94 -11.40 0.19
C SER A 146 -6.81 -12.10 0.92
N ALA A 147 -6.27 -11.53 1.99
CA ALA A 147 -5.05 -12.02 2.66
C ALA A 147 -5.37 -13.19 3.61
N PRO A 148 -4.90 -14.43 3.34
CA PRO A 148 -5.13 -15.57 4.23
C PRO A 148 -4.67 -15.35 5.67
N PHE A 149 -3.54 -14.69 5.88
CA PHE A 149 -3.04 -14.31 7.20
C PHE A 149 -4.09 -13.59 8.07
N ILE A 150 -4.83 -12.65 7.48
CA ILE A 150 -5.91 -11.91 8.17
C ILE A 150 -7.17 -12.77 8.32
N ALA A 151 -7.47 -13.63 7.34
CA ALA A 151 -8.61 -14.55 7.43
C ALA A 151 -8.48 -15.51 8.61
N GLY A 152 -7.28 -16.06 8.84
CA GLY A 152 -7.00 -16.94 9.99
C GLY A 152 -7.16 -16.23 11.33
N GLN A 153 -6.71 -14.97 11.44
CA GLN A 153 -6.89 -14.16 12.64
C GLN A 153 -8.36 -13.83 12.95
N LEU A 154 -9.13 -13.45 11.92
CA LEU A 154 -10.56 -13.20 12.07
C LEU A 154 -11.31 -14.48 12.46
N ASP A 155 -10.95 -15.62 11.85
CA ASP A 155 -11.54 -16.90 12.19
C ASP A 155 -11.28 -17.30 13.65
N LEU A 156 -10.04 -17.12 14.14
CA LEU A 156 -9.70 -17.32 15.55
C LEU A 156 -10.56 -16.44 16.46
N CYS A 157 -10.64 -15.14 16.17
CA CYS A 157 -11.45 -14.20 16.96
C CYS A 157 -12.91 -14.67 17.06
N MET A 158 -13.51 -15.11 15.95
CA MET A 158 -14.90 -15.55 15.92
C MET A 158 -15.15 -16.87 16.67
N ARG A 159 -14.12 -17.66 16.95
CA ARG A 159 -14.22 -18.86 17.82
C ARG A 159 -14.15 -18.52 19.31
N HIS A 160 -13.61 -17.35 19.65
CA HIS A 160 -13.33 -16.91 21.01
C HIS A 160 -13.89 -15.50 21.27
N LEU A 161 -15.19 -15.30 20.98
CA LEU A 161 -15.88 -14.02 21.15
C LEU A 161 -16.03 -13.58 22.62
N ASP A 162 -15.71 -14.46 23.56
CA ASP A 162 -15.56 -14.17 24.99
C ASP A 162 -14.33 -13.30 25.29
N VAL A 163 -13.33 -13.30 24.40
CA VAL A 163 -12.09 -12.50 24.53
C VAL A 163 -11.97 -11.45 23.42
N TYR A 164 -12.29 -11.83 22.18
CA TYR A 164 -12.01 -11.02 21.00
C TYR A 164 -13.25 -10.35 20.43
N LEU A 165 -13.11 -9.07 20.10
CA LEU A 165 -13.98 -8.35 19.19
C LEU A 165 -13.30 -8.22 17.81
N PRO A 166 -13.73 -8.99 16.79
CA PRO A 166 -13.16 -8.91 15.45
C PRO A 166 -13.67 -7.69 14.67
N VAL A 167 -12.73 -6.92 14.11
CA VAL A 167 -12.97 -5.81 13.19
C VAL A 167 -12.19 -6.06 11.89
N LEU A 168 -12.87 -6.10 10.75
CA LEU A 168 -12.24 -6.17 9.43
C LEU A 168 -12.25 -4.79 8.77
N VAL A 169 -11.08 -4.29 8.38
CA VAL A 169 -10.92 -3.07 7.59
C VAL A 169 -10.52 -3.41 6.17
N GLY A 170 -11.24 -2.86 5.20
CA GLY A 170 -10.94 -3.06 3.79
C GLY A 170 -11.58 -2.02 2.88
N CYS A 171 -11.54 -2.26 1.57
CA CYS A 171 -12.05 -1.31 0.57
C CYS A 171 -12.95 -1.95 -0.49
N ASN A 172 -13.32 -3.22 -0.30
CA ASN A 172 -14.25 -3.93 -1.17
C ASN A 172 -15.50 -4.38 -0.40
N PRO A 173 -16.65 -4.46 -1.08
CA PRO A 173 -17.81 -5.19 -0.58
C PRO A 173 -17.45 -6.65 -0.22
N VAL A 174 -18.11 -7.22 0.77
CA VAL A 174 -17.91 -8.62 1.19
C VAL A 174 -18.13 -9.60 0.04
N SER A 175 -19.13 -9.34 -0.81
CA SER A 175 -19.41 -10.13 -2.01
C SER A 175 -18.28 -10.13 -3.05
N MET A 176 -17.34 -9.20 -2.96
CA MET A 176 -16.14 -9.12 -3.80
C MET A 176 -14.88 -9.67 -3.13
N ALA A 177 -14.96 -10.13 -1.87
CA ALA A 177 -13.85 -10.80 -1.20
C ALA A 177 -13.43 -12.06 -1.97
N ARG A 178 -12.16 -12.46 -1.81
CA ARG A 178 -11.61 -13.65 -2.48
C ARG A 178 -12.39 -14.89 -2.09
N ASN A 179 -12.95 -15.57 -3.09
CA ASN A 179 -13.71 -16.81 -2.89
C ASN A 179 -12.93 -18.09 -3.23
N ASP A 180 -11.74 -17.95 -3.84
CA ASP A 180 -10.88 -19.10 -4.08
C ASP A 180 -10.53 -19.77 -2.73
N PRO A 181 -10.47 -21.12 -2.68
CA PRO A 181 -10.02 -21.82 -1.50
C PRO A 181 -8.64 -21.34 -1.05
N ILE A 182 -8.46 -21.18 0.26
CA ILE A 182 -7.15 -20.97 0.85
C ILE A 182 -6.50 -22.35 1.01
N GLU A 183 -5.34 -22.56 0.40
CA GLU A 183 -4.64 -23.86 0.46
C GLU A 183 -4.34 -24.26 1.91
N GLY A 184 -4.66 -25.50 2.26
CA GLY A 184 -4.47 -25.99 3.63
C GLY A 184 -5.42 -25.41 4.67
N TRP A 185 -6.50 -24.71 4.27
CA TRP A 185 -7.45 -24.09 5.20
C TRP A 185 -8.91 -24.40 4.84
N HIS A 186 -9.79 -24.38 5.83
CA HIS A 186 -11.18 -24.85 5.71
C HIS A 186 -12.14 -23.83 5.08
N SER A 187 -11.72 -22.58 4.86
CA SER A 187 -12.60 -21.52 4.35
C SER A 187 -11.88 -20.56 3.40
N SER A 188 -12.62 -19.99 2.45
CA SER A 188 -12.16 -18.83 1.68
C SER A 188 -12.20 -17.55 2.52
N PHE A 189 -11.53 -16.49 2.07
CA PHE A 189 -11.63 -15.19 2.74
C PHE A 189 -13.08 -14.69 2.75
N ARG A 190 -13.81 -14.89 1.64
CA ARG A 190 -15.23 -14.51 1.53
C ARG A 190 -16.08 -15.19 2.58
N GLN A 191 -15.94 -16.49 2.79
CA GLN A 191 -16.71 -17.23 3.79
C GLN A 191 -16.43 -16.72 5.22
N VAL A 192 -15.17 -16.38 5.53
CA VAL A 192 -14.81 -15.75 6.82
C VAL A 192 -15.45 -14.36 6.94
N ALA A 193 -15.43 -13.56 5.88
CA ALA A 193 -16.03 -12.22 5.87
C ALA A 193 -17.57 -12.26 5.97
N GLU A 194 -18.24 -13.22 5.33
CA GLU A 194 -19.69 -13.42 5.43
C GLU A 194 -20.10 -13.83 6.86
N ARG A 195 -19.31 -14.69 7.52
CA ARG A 195 -19.51 -14.99 8.95
C ARG A 195 -19.36 -13.76 9.83
N LEU A 196 -18.35 -12.93 9.59
CA LEU A 196 -18.17 -11.67 10.30
C LEU A 196 -19.31 -10.67 10.00
N GLN A 197 -19.88 -10.72 8.80
CA GLN A 197 -21.03 -9.88 8.42
C GLN A 197 -22.27 -10.23 9.25
N ALA A 198 -22.53 -11.52 9.50
CA ALA A 198 -23.60 -11.95 10.41
C ALA A 198 -23.36 -11.48 11.86
N LEU A 199 -22.11 -11.43 12.31
CA LEU A 199 -21.77 -10.86 13.63
C LEU A 199 -21.90 -9.33 13.66
N HIS A 200 -21.70 -8.66 12.53
CA HIS A 200 -21.87 -7.22 12.40
C HIS A 200 -23.32 -6.79 12.66
N GLU A 201 -24.29 -7.53 12.14
CA GLU A 201 -25.72 -7.29 12.37
C GLU A 201 -26.11 -7.43 13.85
N SER A 202 -25.37 -8.23 14.63
CA SER A 202 -25.58 -8.43 16.06
C SER A 202 -24.63 -7.64 16.96
N HIS A 203 -23.85 -6.71 16.41
CA HIS A 203 -22.84 -5.91 17.12
C HIS A 203 -21.78 -6.72 17.89
N LYS A 204 -21.51 -7.96 17.44
CA LYS A 204 -20.49 -8.88 17.99
C LYS A 204 -19.19 -8.90 17.17
N GLY A 205 -19.16 -8.19 16.05
CA GLY A 205 -18.00 -7.97 15.20
C GLY A 205 -18.29 -6.80 14.26
N PHE A 206 -17.30 -6.32 13.52
CA PHE A 206 -17.51 -5.17 12.63
C PHE A 206 -16.78 -5.33 11.29
N ILE A 207 -17.41 -4.85 10.21
CA ILE A 207 -16.77 -4.72 8.90
C ILE A 207 -16.79 -3.23 8.52
N LEU A 208 -15.61 -2.62 8.44
CA LEU A 208 -15.42 -1.26 7.99
C LEU A 208 -14.79 -1.27 6.59
N ASN A 209 -15.63 -1.31 5.56
CA ASN A 209 -15.21 -1.51 4.18
C ASN A 209 -15.75 -0.46 3.17
N PRO A 210 -15.52 0.84 3.39
CA PRO A 210 -15.98 1.85 2.45
C PRO A 210 -15.33 1.66 1.07
N ALA A 211 -16.14 1.78 0.02
CA ALA A 211 -15.67 1.74 -1.36
C ALA A 211 -14.91 3.05 -1.66
N VAL A 212 -13.60 2.91 -1.90
CA VAL A 212 -12.71 4.04 -2.25
C VAL A 212 -12.47 4.16 -3.75
N GLY A 213 -13.00 3.22 -4.53
CA GLY A 213 -12.81 3.09 -5.99
C GLY A 213 -11.45 2.48 -6.35
N PRO A 214 -11.24 2.15 -7.65
CA PRO A 214 -10.01 1.51 -8.12
C PRO A 214 -8.76 2.37 -7.93
N GLU A 215 -7.61 1.73 -7.89
CA GLU A 215 -6.31 2.41 -7.83
C GLU A 215 -5.95 3.01 -9.20
N ALA A 216 -5.19 4.11 -9.19
CA ALA A 216 -4.67 4.72 -10.42
C ALA A 216 -3.73 3.76 -11.18
N VAL A 217 -3.00 2.93 -10.43
CA VAL A 217 -2.30 1.74 -10.94
C VAL A 217 -2.97 0.53 -10.30
N SER A 218 -3.69 -0.24 -11.11
CA SER A 218 -4.58 -1.33 -10.65
C SER A 218 -3.85 -2.30 -9.73
N GLY A 219 -4.41 -2.53 -8.54
CA GLY A 219 -3.85 -3.42 -7.53
C GLY A 219 -2.74 -2.84 -6.64
N SER A 220 -2.34 -1.57 -6.83
CA SER A 220 -1.38 -0.87 -5.97
C SER A 220 -2.06 -0.40 -4.67
N SER A 221 -2.47 -1.35 -3.82
CA SER A 221 -3.25 -1.09 -2.59
C SER A 221 -2.51 -0.23 -1.56
N ARG A 222 -1.21 0.00 -1.75
CA ARG A 222 -0.44 0.95 -0.93
C ARG A 222 -0.91 2.39 -1.10
N MET A 223 -1.52 2.73 -2.24
CA MET A 223 -1.95 4.09 -2.59
C MET A 223 -3.28 4.44 -1.90
N LYS A 224 -4.43 4.39 -2.62
CA LYS A 224 -5.72 4.80 -2.05
C LYS A 224 -6.13 3.90 -0.88
N GLY A 225 -5.96 2.59 -1.01
CA GLY A 225 -6.28 1.64 0.08
C GLY A 225 -5.51 1.93 1.36
N GLY A 226 -4.19 2.13 1.26
CA GLY A 226 -3.33 2.48 2.39
C GLY A 226 -3.68 3.84 2.99
N SER A 227 -3.89 4.87 2.16
CA SER A 227 -4.32 6.19 2.62
C SER A 227 -5.69 6.15 3.32
N ALA A 228 -6.65 5.42 2.77
CA ALA A 228 -7.98 5.28 3.36
C ALA A 228 -7.92 4.53 4.70
N THR A 229 -7.13 3.45 4.78
CA THR A 229 -6.87 2.73 6.03
C THR A 229 -6.36 3.67 7.12
N LYS A 230 -5.34 4.49 6.80
CA LYS A 230 -4.77 5.47 7.72
C LYS A 230 -5.83 6.47 8.19
N ILE A 231 -6.56 7.10 7.25
CA ILE A 231 -7.62 8.09 7.56
C ILE A 231 -8.70 7.47 8.46
N LEU A 232 -9.22 6.30 8.10
CA LEU A 232 -10.29 5.61 8.82
C LEU A 232 -9.87 5.30 10.26
N LEU A 233 -8.74 4.60 10.41
CA LEU A 233 -8.27 4.16 11.71
C LEU A 233 -7.86 5.32 12.60
N GLU A 234 -7.18 6.34 12.07
CA GLU A 234 -6.83 7.51 12.89
C GLU A 234 -8.06 8.27 13.35
N THR A 235 -9.03 8.45 12.47
CA THR A 235 -10.27 9.16 12.81
C THR A 235 -11.04 8.41 13.89
N LEU A 236 -11.26 7.10 13.72
CA LEU A 236 -12.04 6.33 14.69
C LEU A 236 -11.32 6.18 16.04
N LEU A 237 -9.99 5.99 16.02
CA LEU A 237 -9.20 5.86 17.25
C LEU A 237 -9.05 7.20 17.97
N LEU A 238 -8.85 8.32 17.26
CA LEU A 238 -8.88 9.65 17.87
C LEU A 238 -10.22 9.90 18.58
N VAL A 239 -11.34 9.58 17.94
CA VAL A 239 -12.66 9.72 18.57
C VAL A 239 -12.84 8.81 19.78
N ALA A 240 -12.27 7.60 19.77
CA ALA A 240 -12.27 6.71 20.93
C ALA A 240 -11.51 7.33 22.12
N HIS A 241 -10.38 7.99 21.87
CA HIS A 241 -9.60 8.71 22.90
C HIS A 241 -10.28 10.01 23.35
N LYS A 242 -11.00 10.70 22.46
CA LYS A 242 -11.78 11.92 22.81
C LYS A 242 -12.84 11.65 23.85
N ALA A 243 -13.50 10.51 23.71
CA ALA A 243 -14.65 10.17 24.53
C ALA A 243 -14.28 9.85 25.98
N ASP A 244 -12.99 9.63 26.27
CA ASP A 244 -12.48 9.49 27.64
C ASP A 244 -12.64 10.80 28.45
N SER A 245 -12.80 11.95 27.77
CA SER A 245 -13.08 13.27 28.36
C SER A 245 -14.57 13.56 28.60
N ASN A 246 -15.42 12.54 28.78
CA ASN A 246 -16.90 12.65 28.89
C ASN A 246 -17.61 13.24 27.65
N VAL A 247 -16.94 13.30 26.50
CA VAL A 247 -17.55 13.74 25.24
C VAL A 247 -18.16 12.53 24.53
N PRO A 248 -19.46 12.49 24.22
CA PRO A 248 -20.05 11.34 23.53
C PRO A 248 -19.45 11.20 22.12
N VAL A 249 -19.26 9.95 21.67
CA VAL A 249 -18.92 9.63 20.28
C VAL A 249 -20.09 10.06 19.39
N THR A 250 -19.90 11.11 18.60
CA THR A 250 -20.90 11.62 17.65
C THR A 250 -20.38 11.62 16.22
N GLU A 251 -21.30 11.54 15.26
CA GLU A 251 -20.98 11.69 13.83
C GLU A 251 -20.24 13.00 13.54
N LYS A 252 -20.62 14.09 14.24
CA LYS A 252 -19.98 15.39 14.12
C LYS A 252 -18.47 15.33 14.42
N CYS A 253 -18.06 14.60 15.45
CA CYS A 253 -16.64 14.43 15.79
C CYS A 253 -15.86 13.72 14.67
N LEU A 254 -16.43 12.67 14.08
CA LEU A 254 -15.83 11.96 12.95
C LEU A 254 -15.67 12.90 11.76
N LEU A 255 -16.73 13.64 11.39
CA LEU A 255 -16.72 14.56 10.26
C LEU A 255 -15.73 15.72 10.44
N GLU A 256 -15.57 16.24 11.66
CA GLU A 256 -14.58 17.27 11.97
C GLU A 256 -13.16 16.79 11.67
N ILE A 257 -12.80 15.58 12.12
CA ILE A 257 -11.47 15.01 11.85
C ILE A 257 -11.31 14.68 10.37
N LEU A 258 -12.31 14.06 9.71
CA LEU A 258 -12.25 13.75 8.27
C LEU A 258 -12.01 15.01 7.41
N ARG A 259 -12.62 16.15 7.76
CA ARG A 259 -12.39 17.44 7.07
C ARG A 259 -10.94 17.92 7.18
N THR A 260 -10.23 17.55 8.25
CA THR A 260 -8.80 17.88 8.38
C THR A 260 -7.95 17.11 7.36
N TYR A 261 -8.31 15.87 7.02
CA TYR A 261 -7.65 15.10 5.96
C TYR A 261 -7.99 15.63 4.56
N GLU A 262 -9.21 16.12 4.33
CA GLU A 262 -9.53 16.84 3.09
C GLU A 262 -8.68 18.12 2.93
N ARG A 263 -8.44 18.84 4.03
CA ARG A 263 -7.50 19.97 4.05
C ARG A 263 -6.10 19.50 3.68
N ALA A 264 -5.62 18.41 4.28
CA ALA A 264 -4.30 17.87 3.97
C ALA A 264 -4.14 17.54 2.49
N HIS A 265 -5.18 16.98 1.85
CA HIS A 265 -5.16 16.73 0.42
C HIS A 265 -4.99 18.03 -0.38
N LYS A 266 -5.77 19.06 -0.06
CA LYS A 266 -5.69 20.38 -0.71
C LYS A 266 -4.32 21.03 -0.53
N VAL A 267 -3.78 21.02 0.69
CA VAL A 267 -2.45 21.57 1.00
C VAL A 267 -1.37 20.85 0.21
N THR A 268 -1.39 19.52 0.21
CA THR A 268 -0.41 18.68 -0.49
C THR A 268 -0.40 18.97 -1.99
N TYR A 269 -1.55 18.85 -2.64
CA TYR A 269 -1.63 18.99 -4.10
C TYR A 269 -1.63 20.44 -4.60
N SER A 270 -1.67 21.44 -3.71
CA SER A 270 -1.29 22.82 -4.06
C SER A 270 0.17 22.91 -4.53
N GLN A 271 1.03 21.97 -4.11
CA GLN A 271 2.43 21.86 -4.53
C GLN A 271 2.63 20.95 -5.77
N SER A 272 1.57 20.60 -6.50
CA SER A 272 1.60 19.67 -7.65
C SER A 272 2.72 19.94 -8.66
N LYS A 273 3.01 21.21 -9.00
CA LYS A 273 4.11 21.57 -9.90
C LYS A 273 5.47 21.07 -9.39
N LYS A 274 5.73 21.22 -8.09
CA LYS A 274 7.00 20.79 -7.47
C LYS A 274 7.04 19.27 -7.29
N ILE A 275 5.91 18.65 -6.96
CA ILE A 275 5.78 17.19 -6.89
C ILE A 275 6.09 16.58 -8.27
N ALA A 276 5.58 17.17 -9.35
CA ALA A 276 5.88 16.72 -10.72
C ALA A 276 7.37 16.90 -11.09
N ALA A 277 8.01 17.98 -10.63
CA ALA A 277 9.45 18.19 -10.82
C ALA A 277 10.28 17.14 -10.07
N LEU A 278 9.95 16.87 -8.79
CA LEU A 278 10.58 15.80 -8.00
C LEU A 278 10.40 14.44 -8.67
N MET A 279 9.18 14.09 -9.09
CA MET A 279 8.88 12.86 -9.84
C MET A 279 9.75 12.72 -11.10
N LYS A 280 9.89 13.80 -11.89
CA LYS A 280 10.71 13.78 -13.10
C LYS A 280 12.19 13.61 -12.78
N GLN A 281 12.70 14.27 -11.73
CA GLN A 281 14.09 14.11 -11.30
C GLN A 281 14.36 12.69 -10.83
N THR A 282 13.47 12.13 -9.99
CA THR A 282 13.56 10.73 -9.55
C THR A 282 13.58 9.78 -10.74
N ALA A 283 12.72 10.00 -11.75
CA ALA A 283 12.72 9.18 -12.96
C ALA A 283 14.06 9.24 -13.73
N THR A 284 14.73 10.39 -13.71
CA THR A 284 16.06 10.58 -14.31
C THR A 284 17.14 9.86 -13.51
N SER A 285 17.14 10.02 -12.18
CA SER A 285 18.11 9.34 -11.29
C SER A 285 17.99 7.83 -11.39
N LEU A 286 16.77 7.28 -11.34
CA LEU A 286 16.52 5.84 -11.47
C LEU A 286 16.87 5.26 -12.86
N GLN A 287 17.40 6.06 -13.80
CA GLN A 287 18.01 5.53 -15.01
C GLN A 287 19.39 4.94 -14.78
N LYS A 288 20.19 5.53 -13.88
CA LYS A 288 21.61 5.20 -13.69
C LYS A 288 22.10 5.29 -12.23
N GLY A 289 21.22 5.66 -11.31
CA GLY A 289 21.50 5.80 -9.88
C GLY A 289 20.24 5.53 -9.06
N HIS A 290 20.22 6.05 -7.84
CA HIS A 290 19.29 5.66 -6.79
C HIS A 290 18.52 6.87 -6.23
N LEU A 291 17.47 6.60 -5.46
CA LEU A 291 16.77 7.57 -4.62
C LEU A 291 16.95 7.21 -3.15
N TYR A 292 17.55 8.12 -2.38
CA TYR A 292 17.66 8.00 -0.93
C TYR A 292 16.70 8.95 -0.23
N ILE A 293 15.80 8.43 0.60
CA ILE A 293 14.78 9.18 1.33
C ILE A 293 15.19 9.23 2.80
N LEU A 294 15.56 10.40 3.30
CA LEU A 294 15.97 10.60 4.70
C LEU A 294 14.87 11.40 5.40
N GLY A 295 14.24 10.81 6.41
CA GLY A 295 13.12 11.43 7.10
C GLY A 295 13.31 11.52 8.61
N TRP A 296 12.77 12.59 9.19
CA TRP A 296 12.83 12.85 10.63
C TRP A 296 11.57 12.36 11.33
N GLY A 297 11.76 11.72 12.49
CA GLY A 297 10.68 11.11 13.26
C GLY A 297 9.86 10.12 12.43
N THR A 298 8.53 10.16 12.59
CA THR A 298 7.62 9.25 11.86
C THR A 298 7.61 9.46 10.35
N LEU A 299 8.09 10.62 9.85
CA LEU A 299 8.22 10.86 8.41
C LEU A 299 9.31 9.97 7.78
N GLY A 300 10.32 9.58 8.54
CA GLY A 300 11.32 8.59 8.12
C GLY A 300 10.71 7.20 7.93
N LEU A 301 9.85 6.76 8.86
CA LEU A 301 9.11 5.51 8.72
C LEU A 301 8.19 5.55 7.48
N VAL A 302 7.50 6.66 7.22
CA VAL A 302 6.71 6.84 5.99
C VAL A 302 7.60 6.76 4.73
N GLY A 303 8.82 7.29 4.78
CA GLY A 303 9.85 7.15 3.76
C GLY A 303 10.22 5.69 3.48
N ILE A 304 10.49 4.92 4.54
CA ILE A 304 10.77 3.48 4.46
C ILE A 304 9.58 2.74 3.83
N MET A 305 8.35 3.00 4.27
CA MET A 305 7.15 2.37 3.70
C MET A 305 7.04 2.57 2.18
N ALA A 306 7.35 3.76 1.69
CA ALA A 306 7.31 4.06 0.26
C ALA A 306 8.43 3.36 -0.51
N ALA A 307 9.63 3.28 0.06
CA ALA A 307 10.79 2.64 -0.54
C ALA A 307 10.61 1.12 -0.71
N VAL A 308 10.19 0.44 0.37
CA VAL A 308 10.05 -1.04 0.40
C VAL A 308 9.06 -1.55 -0.65
N GLU A 309 8.02 -0.77 -0.95
CA GLU A 309 7.00 -1.14 -1.91
C GLU A 309 7.44 -0.98 -3.38
N CYS A 310 8.58 -0.33 -3.66
CA CYS A 310 9.09 -0.24 -5.02
C CYS A 310 9.52 -1.61 -5.58
N GLY A 311 10.11 -2.46 -4.73
CA GLY A 311 10.53 -3.82 -5.09
C GLY A 311 9.40 -4.69 -5.65
N PRO A 312 8.38 -5.04 -4.84
CA PRO A 312 7.30 -5.93 -5.29
C PRO A 312 6.43 -5.29 -6.39
N THR A 313 6.26 -3.96 -6.38
CA THR A 313 5.37 -3.25 -7.33
C THR A 313 5.99 -3.10 -8.73
N PHE A 314 7.29 -2.82 -8.81
CA PHE A 314 7.96 -2.42 -10.07
C PHE A 314 9.13 -3.32 -10.47
N GLN A 315 9.35 -4.43 -9.74
CA GLN A 315 10.57 -5.24 -9.79
C GLN A 315 11.83 -4.37 -9.68
N ALA A 316 11.84 -3.45 -8.72
CA ALA A 316 13.00 -2.63 -8.41
C ALA A 316 14.00 -3.42 -7.55
N ASP A 317 15.30 -3.16 -7.72
CA ASP A 317 16.28 -3.60 -6.72
C ASP A 317 16.05 -2.82 -5.42
N TRP A 318 16.28 -3.44 -4.27
CA TRP A 318 16.10 -2.75 -2.98
C TRP A 318 17.04 -1.54 -2.82
N ARG A 319 18.12 -1.47 -3.61
CA ARG A 319 19.02 -0.31 -3.66
C ARG A 319 18.46 0.86 -4.46
N ASP A 320 17.56 0.63 -5.42
CA ASP A 320 17.01 1.68 -6.30
C ASP A 320 16.35 2.80 -5.49
N VAL A 321 15.59 2.43 -4.46
CA VAL A 321 14.92 3.36 -3.56
C VAL A 321 15.10 2.87 -2.13
N ARG A 322 15.74 3.67 -1.27
CA ARG A 322 15.92 3.35 0.16
C ARG A 322 15.41 4.46 1.06
N GLY A 323 14.77 4.07 2.16
CA GLY A 323 14.34 4.97 3.22
C GLY A 323 15.25 4.87 4.45
N PHE A 324 15.47 6.00 5.11
CA PHE A 324 16.22 6.15 6.34
C PHE A 324 15.44 7.01 7.33
N VAL A 325 15.64 6.75 8.61
CA VAL A 325 14.96 7.44 9.71
C VAL A 325 15.98 7.92 10.75
N THR A 326 15.80 9.13 11.26
CA THR A 326 16.57 9.62 12.41
C THR A 326 16.45 8.63 13.58
N GLY A 327 17.57 8.20 14.17
CA GLY A 327 17.56 7.29 15.32
C GLY A 327 17.32 5.80 15.01
N GLY A 328 17.19 5.40 13.74
CA GLY A 328 17.10 3.98 13.36
C GLY A 328 15.91 3.24 13.99
N TYR A 329 16.11 1.96 14.36
CA TYR A 329 15.07 1.11 14.94
C TYR A 329 14.55 1.60 16.29
N ASP A 330 15.38 2.30 17.08
CA ASP A 330 14.95 2.90 18.35
C ASP A 330 13.80 3.90 18.15
N SER A 331 13.81 4.64 17.03
CA SER A 331 12.74 5.57 16.67
C SER A 331 11.57 4.91 15.95
N ILE A 332 11.75 3.71 15.41
CA ILE A 332 10.66 2.92 14.84
C ILE A 332 9.82 2.28 15.95
N GLU A 333 10.43 1.96 17.10
CA GLU A 333 9.77 1.27 18.23
C GLU A 333 9.14 -0.06 17.79
N ASN A 334 9.90 -0.88 17.05
CA ASN A 334 9.49 -2.23 16.68
C ASN A 334 9.79 -3.23 17.81
N LYS A 335 9.04 -4.33 17.87
CA LYS A 335 9.06 -5.30 18.99
C LYS A 335 10.29 -6.21 19.01
N GLU A 336 10.95 -6.42 17.87
CA GLU A 336 12.14 -7.27 17.72
C GLU A 336 13.46 -6.50 17.91
N GLY A 337 13.41 -5.18 18.14
CA GLY A 337 14.60 -4.33 18.36
C GLY A 337 15.42 -4.08 17.08
N ASP A 338 16.72 -3.87 17.23
CA ASP A 338 17.63 -3.56 16.12
C ASP A 338 17.80 -4.75 15.16
N LEU A 339 17.42 -4.52 13.90
CA LEU A 339 17.53 -5.51 12.82
C LEU A 339 18.72 -5.27 11.89
N SER A 340 19.55 -4.26 12.16
CA SER A 340 20.66 -3.82 11.28
C SER A 340 21.65 -4.94 10.93
N SER A 341 21.74 -5.98 11.77
CA SER A 341 22.61 -7.14 11.57
C SER A 341 22.09 -8.18 10.57
N LEU A 342 20.82 -8.11 10.14
CA LEU A 342 20.22 -9.13 9.28
C LEU A 342 20.70 -9.09 7.81
N GLY A 343 21.30 -7.98 7.38
CA GLY A 343 21.76 -7.80 6.00
C GLY A 343 22.00 -6.33 5.63
N PRO A 344 22.63 -6.04 4.48
CA PRO A 344 23.01 -4.68 4.08
C PRO A 344 21.83 -3.73 3.81
N GLU A 345 20.61 -4.26 3.65
CA GLU A 345 19.38 -3.48 3.49
C GLU A 345 18.78 -3.01 4.82
N PHE A 346 19.16 -3.62 5.95
CA PHE A 346 18.55 -3.37 7.26
C PHE A 346 19.13 -2.18 8.06
N PRO A 347 20.38 -1.73 7.86
CA PRO A 347 20.85 -0.46 8.40
C PRO A 347 20.07 0.70 7.76
N ILE A 348 19.28 1.40 8.58
CA ILE A 348 18.28 2.41 8.16
C ILE A 348 18.38 3.71 8.94
N SER A 349 19.39 3.88 9.81
CA SER A 349 19.59 5.15 10.50
C SER A 349 20.23 6.19 9.57
N HIS A 350 20.17 7.48 9.95
CA HIS A 350 20.93 8.51 9.23
C HIS A 350 22.44 8.31 9.35
N GLU A 351 22.92 7.79 10.48
CA GLU A 351 24.32 7.42 10.70
C GLU A 351 24.72 6.27 9.77
N ASP A 352 23.84 5.28 9.56
CA ASP A 352 24.04 4.22 8.57
C ASP A 352 24.13 4.77 7.16
N PHE A 353 23.27 5.72 6.79
CA PHE A 353 23.36 6.40 5.50
C PHE A 353 24.72 7.09 5.35
N VAL A 354 25.13 7.92 6.33
CA VAL A 354 26.40 8.66 6.27
C VAL A 354 27.61 7.73 6.20
N ARG A 355 27.58 6.62 6.93
CA ARG A 355 28.69 5.67 7.02
C ARG A 355 28.77 4.74 5.81
N ASN A 356 27.63 4.17 5.40
CA ASN A 356 27.60 3.04 4.47
C ASN A 356 27.19 3.45 3.05
N VAL A 357 26.40 4.51 2.88
CA VAL A 357 25.78 4.88 1.60
C VAL A 357 26.42 6.12 1.02
N LEU A 358 26.50 7.21 1.79
CA LEU A 358 27.00 8.52 1.36
C LEU A 358 28.38 8.47 0.68
N PRO A 359 29.36 7.65 1.11
CA PRO A 359 30.66 7.58 0.42
C PRO A 359 30.55 7.13 -1.04
N SER A 360 29.52 6.35 -1.37
CA SER A 360 29.26 5.79 -2.71
C SER A 360 28.24 6.60 -3.54
N VAL A 361 27.63 7.64 -2.96
CA VAL A 361 26.71 8.52 -3.67
C VAL A 361 27.45 9.28 -4.77
N SER A 362 26.83 9.33 -5.95
CA SER A 362 27.30 9.98 -7.17
C SER A 362 26.36 11.11 -7.60
N GLU A 363 26.79 11.90 -8.58
CA GLU A 363 26.00 13.00 -9.17
C GLU A 363 24.72 12.52 -9.89
N THR A 364 24.57 11.20 -10.14
CA THR A 364 23.34 10.66 -10.74
C THR A 364 22.28 10.28 -9.71
N ASP A 365 22.68 10.11 -8.46
CA ASP A 365 21.79 9.78 -7.35
C ASP A 365 20.98 10.99 -6.91
N ALA A 366 19.76 10.77 -6.42
CA ALA A 366 18.91 11.78 -5.81
C ALA A 366 18.76 11.54 -4.31
N VAL A 367 18.78 12.63 -3.54
CA VAL A 367 18.59 12.59 -2.09
C VAL A 367 17.43 13.49 -1.69
N LEU A 368 16.45 12.92 -1.00
CA LEU A 368 15.23 13.59 -0.55
C LEU A 368 15.21 13.67 0.97
N LEU A 369 15.23 14.90 1.51
CA LEU A 369 15.10 15.17 2.94
C LEU A 369 13.63 15.45 3.30
N ILE A 370 13.10 14.85 4.37
CA ILE A 370 11.70 15.02 4.78
C ILE A 370 11.60 15.36 6.27
N PHE A 371 11.26 16.60 6.58
CA PHE A 371 11.30 17.10 7.96
C PHE A 371 10.23 18.16 8.24
N THR A 372 10.11 18.50 9.51
CA THR A 372 9.29 19.57 10.04
C THR A 372 10.17 20.73 10.53
N LEU A 373 9.62 21.94 10.61
CA LEU A 373 10.37 23.07 11.18
C LEU A 373 10.53 23.00 12.71
N ASP A 374 9.95 21.98 13.35
CA ASP A 374 10.12 21.67 14.77
C ASP A 374 11.30 20.72 15.02
N ASP A 375 11.87 20.12 13.98
CA ASP A 375 13.03 19.23 14.07
C ASP A 375 14.33 20.01 14.31
N GLU A 376 15.42 19.29 14.65
CA GLU A 376 16.75 19.89 14.85
C GLU A 376 17.37 20.38 13.53
N LEU A 377 16.97 21.57 13.07
CA LEU A 377 17.36 22.14 11.77
C LEU A 377 18.89 22.23 11.56
N ASN A 378 19.67 22.38 12.62
CA ASN A 378 21.14 22.38 12.55
C ASN A 378 21.70 21.02 12.09
N GLN A 379 21.09 19.90 12.52
CA GLN A 379 21.49 18.57 12.07
C GLN A 379 21.13 18.37 10.59
N ILE A 380 19.94 18.85 10.19
CA ILE A 380 19.46 18.80 8.80
C ILE A 380 20.40 19.58 7.89
N GLU A 381 20.81 20.78 8.30
CA GLU A 381 21.72 21.62 7.52
C GLU A 381 23.10 20.97 7.33
N LYS A 382 23.66 20.38 8.40
CA LYS A 382 24.92 19.63 8.32
C LYS A 382 24.82 18.45 7.35
N LEU A 383 23.75 17.65 7.47
CA LEU A 383 23.55 16.50 6.59
C LEU A 383 23.33 16.92 5.13
N ALA A 384 22.57 17.99 4.90
CA ALA A 384 22.37 18.55 3.56
C ALA A 384 23.67 19.05 2.93
N ALA A 385 24.58 19.65 3.73
CA ALA A 385 25.90 20.06 3.27
C ALA A 385 26.75 18.85 2.86
N LEU A 386 26.80 17.79 3.67
CA LEU A 386 27.53 16.56 3.35
C LEU A 386 27.01 15.88 2.07
N VAL A 387 25.69 15.85 1.88
CA VAL A 387 25.08 15.31 0.66
C VAL A 387 25.45 16.15 -0.57
N LYS A 388 25.47 17.48 -0.43
CA LYS A 388 25.83 18.40 -1.52
C LYS A 388 27.26 18.24 -2.03
N GLU A 389 28.16 17.71 -1.22
CA GLU A 389 29.52 17.36 -1.66
C GLU A 389 29.54 16.16 -2.63
N LYS A 390 28.46 15.38 -2.68
CA LYS A 390 28.35 14.14 -3.49
C LYS A 390 27.41 14.27 -4.68
N THR A 391 26.31 15.00 -4.52
CA THR A 391 25.30 15.18 -5.58
C THR A 391 24.62 16.54 -5.49
N SER A 392 24.38 17.18 -6.64
CA SER A 392 23.55 18.38 -6.71
C SER A 392 22.05 18.08 -6.66
N ASN A 393 21.64 16.82 -6.82
CA ASN A 393 20.23 16.38 -6.85
C ASN A 393 19.61 16.22 -5.45
N ILE A 394 19.83 17.21 -4.59
CA ILE A 394 19.24 17.28 -3.26
C ILE A 394 17.92 18.05 -3.28
N GLN A 395 16.90 17.49 -2.65
CA GLN A 395 15.56 18.09 -2.56
C GLN A 395 15.01 17.93 -1.15
N CYS A 396 14.01 18.73 -0.78
CA CYS A 396 13.30 18.48 0.46
C CYS A 396 11.78 18.66 0.39
N ILE A 397 11.12 17.91 1.27
CA ILE A 397 9.73 18.12 1.68
C ILE A 397 9.79 18.68 3.10
N SER A 398 9.34 19.92 3.28
CA SER A 398 9.32 20.58 4.59
C SER A 398 7.91 20.88 5.04
N HIS A 399 7.61 20.51 6.28
CA HIS A 399 6.32 20.77 6.92
C HIS A 399 6.48 21.88 7.96
N ALA A 400 5.70 22.94 7.83
CA ALA A 400 5.73 24.09 8.73
C ALA A 400 4.35 24.33 9.34
N THR A 401 4.28 24.69 10.60
CA THR A 401 3.07 25.29 11.18
C THR A 401 2.98 26.76 10.76
N ALA A 402 1.78 27.27 10.52
CA ALA A 402 1.58 28.68 10.16
C ALA A 402 2.30 29.61 11.16
N GLY A 403 3.11 30.54 10.62
CA GLY A 403 4.00 31.40 11.40
C GLY A 403 5.47 30.97 11.41
N GLN A 404 5.77 29.71 11.07
CA GLN A 404 7.14 29.24 10.91
C GLN A 404 7.62 29.42 9.45
N TYR A 405 8.91 29.73 9.30
CA TYR A 405 9.54 29.93 8.00
C TYR A 405 10.85 29.17 7.91
N LEU A 406 11.07 28.52 6.76
CA LEU A 406 12.31 27.80 6.52
C LEU A 406 13.52 28.77 6.56
N PRO A 407 14.59 28.47 7.31
CA PRO A 407 15.78 29.30 7.39
C PRO A 407 16.43 29.58 6.03
N ASN A 408 17.02 30.77 5.91
CA ASN A 408 17.71 31.18 4.68
C ASN A 408 18.93 30.30 4.36
N SER A 409 19.58 29.72 5.37
CA SER A 409 20.67 28.78 5.18
C SER A 409 20.21 27.55 4.40
N LEU A 410 19.18 26.86 4.88
CA LEU A 410 18.57 25.72 4.20
C LEU A 410 18.01 26.07 2.81
N LYS A 411 17.43 27.27 2.64
CA LYS A 411 16.97 27.74 1.31
C LYS A 411 18.11 27.90 0.30
N LYS A 412 19.30 28.29 0.74
CA LYS A 412 20.50 28.38 -0.12
C LYS A 412 21.10 27.01 -0.39
N THR A 413 21.05 26.12 0.61
CA THR A 413 21.59 24.77 0.51
C THR A 413 20.71 23.86 -0.35
N ILE A 414 19.38 23.98 -0.32
CA ILE A 414 18.50 23.04 -1.03
C ILE A 414 17.78 23.76 -2.18
N PRO A 415 18.06 23.43 -3.46
CA PRO A 415 17.54 24.16 -4.61
C PRO A 415 16.04 23.90 -4.86
N SER A 416 15.54 22.72 -4.53
CA SER A 416 14.14 22.32 -4.75
C SER A 416 13.45 22.01 -3.42
N ILE A 417 12.47 22.84 -3.05
CA ILE A 417 11.79 22.79 -1.75
C ILE A 417 10.28 22.67 -1.93
N ILE A 418 9.72 21.52 -1.56
CA ILE A 418 8.29 21.29 -1.41
C ILE A 418 7.89 21.67 0.02
N GLY A 419 7.72 22.98 0.24
CA GLY A 419 7.28 23.51 1.52
C GLY A 419 5.75 23.51 1.65
N MET A 420 5.25 23.00 2.76
CA MET A 420 3.83 22.98 3.10
C MET A 420 3.60 23.67 4.44
N THR A 421 2.65 24.61 4.45
CA THR A 421 2.25 25.33 5.66
C THR A 421 0.89 24.84 6.15
N TRP A 422 0.87 24.36 7.38
CA TRP A 422 -0.29 23.79 8.05
C TRP A 422 -0.96 24.86 8.91
N PRO A 423 -2.30 25.04 8.82
CA PRO A 423 -3.01 25.95 9.70
C PRO A 423 -2.91 25.45 11.15
N ILE A 424 -2.92 26.37 12.12
CA ILE A 424 -2.99 26.03 13.54
C ILE A 424 -4.34 25.36 13.80
N LEU A 425 -4.32 24.21 14.47
CA LEU A 425 -5.52 23.51 14.90
C LEU A 425 -5.82 23.87 16.36
N PHE A 426 -6.93 24.57 16.60
CA PHE A 426 -7.44 24.87 17.95
C PHE A 426 -8.31 23.72 18.49
N LEU A 427 -7.91 22.49 18.19
CA LEU A 427 -8.43 21.30 18.88
C LEU A 427 -7.56 21.12 20.12
N GLU A 428 -8.09 20.49 21.17
CA GLU A 428 -7.38 20.28 22.44
C GLU A 428 -6.14 19.36 22.26
N TYR A 429 -5.82 18.49 23.22
CA TYR A 429 -4.64 17.62 23.16
C TYR A 429 -4.49 16.86 21.81
N GLU A 430 -5.61 16.50 21.17
CA GLU A 430 -5.70 15.85 19.86
C GLU A 430 -5.15 16.67 18.69
N GLY A 431 -5.17 18.01 18.77
CA GLY A 431 -4.78 18.88 17.67
C GLY A 431 -3.35 18.65 17.19
N THR A 432 -2.45 18.35 18.14
CA THR A 432 -1.05 18.02 17.87
C THR A 432 -0.90 16.71 17.07
N PHE A 433 -1.64 15.68 17.45
CA PHE A 433 -1.67 14.39 16.77
C PHE A 433 -2.32 14.47 15.39
N ILE A 434 -3.43 15.20 15.26
CA ILE A 434 -4.07 15.43 13.95
C ILE A 434 -3.07 16.13 13.02
N GLN A 435 -2.34 17.14 13.49
CA GLN A 435 -1.34 17.82 12.68
C GLN A 435 -0.18 16.88 12.30
N LYS A 436 0.26 15.99 13.20
CA LYS A 436 1.23 14.93 12.88
C LYS A 436 0.69 13.99 11.79
N PHE A 437 -0.54 13.51 11.92
CA PHE A 437 -1.18 12.62 10.95
C PHE A 437 -1.38 13.27 9.58
N GLN A 438 -1.74 14.55 9.53
CA GLN A 438 -1.81 15.32 8.29
C GLN A 438 -0.45 15.39 7.58
N ARG A 439 0.63 15.63 8.34
CA ARG A 439 2.00 15.65 7.81
C ARG A 439 2.37 14.29 7.23
N GLU A 440 2.18 13.21 7.98
CA GLU A 440 2.48 11.84 7.54
C GLU A 440 1.69 11.44 6.29
N LEU A 441 0.37 11.71 6.25
CA LEU A 441 -0.45 11.37 5.10
C LEU A 441 -0.06 12.20 3.86
N SER A 442 0.28 13.47 4.06
CA SER A 442 0.79 14.34 3.00
C SER A 442 2.10 13.85 2.42
N THR A 443 3.07 13.52 3.27
CA THR A 443 4.34 12.89 2.87
C THR A 443 4.07 11.61 2.10
N LYS A 444 3.19 10.74 2.63
CA LYS A 444 2.80 9.50 1.97
C LYS A 444 2.27 9.74 0.56
N TRP A 445 1.33 10.69 0.38
CA TRP A 445 0.81 11.01 -0.95
C TRP A 445 1.87 11.53 -1.92
N ILE A 446 2.79 12.38 -1.45
CA ILE A 446 3.90 12.86 -2.28
C ILE A 446 4.77 11.68 -2.71
N LEU A 447 5.20 10.84 -1.77
CA LEU A 447 6.07 9.69 -2.07
C LEU A 447 5.39 8.65 -2.96
N ASP A 448 4.12 8.32 -2.71
CA ASP A 448 3.35 7.41 -3.56
C ASP A 448 3.21 7.95 -4.99
N THR A 449 3.02 9.28 -5.14
CA THR A 449 2.95 9.95 -6.44
C THR A 449 4.31 9.92 -7.15
N VAL A 450 5.38 10.31 -6.45
CA VAL A 450 6.74 10.43 -6.98
C VAL A 450 7.29 9.08 -7.42
N THR A 451 7.23 8.07 -6.54
CA THR A 451 7.74 6.73 -6.84
C THR A 451 6.97 6.06 -7.97
N SER A 452 5.62 6.06 -7.91
CA SER A 452 4.80 5.45 -8.95
C SER A 452 4.94 6.16 -10.30
N GLY A 453 4.95 7.49 -10.28
CA GLY A 453 5.14 8.29 -11.48
C GLY A 453 6.53 8.13 -12.09
N ALA A 454 7.58 8.02 -11.27
CA ALA A 454 8.93 7.79 -11.76
C ALA A 454 9.07 6.44 -12.48
N TYR A 455 8.54 5.36 -11.88
CA TYR A 455 8.54 4.04 -12.54
C TYR A 455 7.60 3.97 -13.75
N ALA A 456 6.50 4.74 -13.77
CA ALA A 456 5.67 4.90 -14.97
C ALA A 456 6.44 5.56 -16.13
N LEU A 457 7.21 6.61 -15.83
CA LEU A 457 8.10 7.27 -16.80
C LEU A 457 9.20 6.35 -17.30
N ARG A 458 9.61 5.36 -16.49
CA ARG A 458 10.55 4.28 -16.86
C ARG A 458 9.91 3.14 -17.66
N GLY A 459 8.61 3.19 -17.94
CA GLY A 459 7.92 2.20 -18.78
C GLY A 459 7.62 0.87 -18.08
N LYS A 460 7.54 0.87 -16.74
CA LYS A 460 7.16 -0.31 -15.93
C LYS A 460 5.63 -0.51 -15.80
N ILE A 461 4.85 0.46 -16.25
CA ILE A 461 3.38 0.45 -16.25
C ILE A 461 2.89 0.49 -17.70
N PHE A 462 1.90 -0.34 -18.02
CA PHE A 462 1.20 -0.35 -19.31
C PHE A 462 -0.25 0.06 -19.09
N ARG A 463 -0.71 1.15 -19.73
CA ARG A 463 -1.97 1.81 -19.37
C ARG A 463 -2.00 2.16 -17.88
N ASN A 464 -2.84 1.46 -17.13
CA ASN A 464 -2.96 1.56 -15.68
C ASN A 464 -2.66 0.22 -14.97
N PHE A 465 -1.98 -0.72 -15.65
CA PHE A 465 -1.61 -2.01 -15.10
C PHE A 465 -0.11 -2.09 -14.80
N MET A 466 0.22 -2.65 -13.64
CA MET A 466 1.55 -3.23 -13.45
C MET A 466 1.66 -4.43 -14.38
N VAL A 467 2.61 -4.36 -15.31
CA VAL A 467 2.92 -5.48 -16.21
C VAL A 467 4.25 -6.14 -15.85
N ASP A 468 4.99 -5.58 -14.90
CA ASP A 468 6.28 -6.08 -14.44
C ASP A 468 6.33 -6.13 -12.91
N PHE A 469 5.88 -7.25 -12.34
CA PHE A 469 5.89 -7.55 -10.90
C PHE A 469 6.23 -9.02 -10.66
N LYS A 470 6.84 -9.36 -9.53
CA LYS A 470 7.17 -10.76 -9.20
C LYS A 470 5.94 -11.48 -8.66
N ILE A 471 5.77 -12.76 -9.00
CA ILE A 471 4.66 -13.56 -8.48
C ILE A 471 5.15 -14.27 -7.22
N THR A 472 4.93 -13.65 -6.07
CA THR A 472 5.48 -14.03 -4.75
C THR A 472 4.43 -14.51 -3.75
N ASN A 473 3.15 -14.36 -4.11
CA ASN A 473 1.98 -14.86 -3.37
C ASN A 473 0.83 -15.20 -4.34
N SER A 474 -0.18 -15.88 -3.82
CA SER A 474 -1.34 -16.33 -4.58
C SER A 474 -2.16 -15.16 -5.16
N LYS A 475 -2.25 -14.04 -4.44
CA LYS A 475 -2.91 -12.80 -4.90
C LYS A 475 -2.26 -12.27 -6.19
N LEU A 476 -0.92 -12.25 -6.27
CA LEU A 476 -0.19 -11.80 -7.45
C LEU A 476 -0.26 -12.81 -8.59
N PHE A 477 -0.36 -14.12 -8.31
CA PHE A 477 -0.61 -15.14 -9.33
C PHE A 477 -1.95 -14.89 -10.04
N HIS A 478 -3.04 -14.74 -9.26
CA HIS A 478 -4.35 -14.43 -9.84
C HIS A 478 -4.36 -13.08 -10.57
N ARG A 479 -3.65 -12.07 -10.05
CA ARG A 479 -3.50 -10.77 -10.73
C ARG A 479 -2.81 -10.92 -12.09
N ALA A 480 -1.75 -11.71 -12.19
CA ALA A 480 -1.05 -11.95 -13.44
C ALA A 480 -1.97 -12.59 -14.48
N ALA A 481 -2.76 -13.59 -14.07
CA ALA A 481 -3.78 -14.21 -14.93
C ALA A 481 -4.84 -13.19 -15.39
N SER A 482 -5.37 -12.35 -14.49
CA SER A 482 -6.34 -11.31 -14.85
C SER A 482 -5.78 -10.24 -15.79
N VAL A 483 -4.52 -9.83 -15.59
CA VAL A 483 -3.84 -8.88 -16.51
C VAL A 483 -3.71 -9.50 -17.90
N LEU A 484 -3.31 -10.78 -18.00
CA LEU A 484 -3.26 -11.49 -19.28
C LEU A 484 -4.63 -11.50 -19.97
N GLN A 485 -5.70 -11.84 -19.25
CA GLN A 485 -7.05 -11.84 -19.81
C GLN A 485 -7.46 -10.45 -20.33
N ARG A 486 -7.21 -9.39 -19.55
CA ARG A 486 -7.57 -8.02 -19.94
C ARG A 486 -6.77 -7.50 -21.12
N VAL A 487 -5.47 -7.78 -21.17
CA VAL A 487 -4.59 -7.31 -22.26
C VAL A 487 -4.87 -8.07 -23.56
N THR A 488 -5.21 -9.36 -23.48
CA THR A 488 -5.26 -10.24 -24.66
C THR A 488 -6.67 -10.62 -25.12
N GLY A 489 -7.68 -10.48 -24.24
CA GLY A 489 -9.05 -10.92 -24.47
C GLY A 489 -9.27 -12.44 -24.45
N GLN A 490 -8.27 -13.24 -24.04
CA GLN A 490 -8.38 -14.71 -24.01
C GLN A 490 -9.06 -15.24 -22.74
N SER A 491 -9.45 -16.52 -22.78
CA SER A 491 -10.07 -17.21 -21.64
C SER A 491 -9.13 -17.38 -20.45
N GLN A 492 -9.68 -17.51 -19.24
CA GLN A 492 -8.91 -17.71 -18.02
C GLN A 492 -8.01 -18.95 -18.09
N GLN A 493 -8.54 -20.03 -18.67
CA GLN A 493 -7.82 -21.28 -18.87
C GLN A 493 -6.58 -21.06 -19.73
N ARG A 494 -6.73 -20.37 -20.88
CA ARG A 494 -5.61 -20.09 -21.78
C ARG A 494 -4.58 -19.14 -21.16
N CYS A 495 -5.04 -18.10 -20.46
CA CYS A 495 -4.14 -17.19 -19.76
C CYS A 495 -3.35 -17.89 -18.64
N THR A 496 -3.99 -18.78 -17.89
CA THR A 496 -3.32 -19.57 -16.84
C THR A 496 -2.29 -20.51 -17.46
N GLU A 497 -2.65 -21.21 -18.55
CA GLU A 497 -1.71 -22.09 -19.26
C GLU A 497 -0.47 -21.33 -19.75
N VAL A 498 -0.63 -20.20 -20.42
CA VAL A 498 0.51 -19.40 -20.92
C VAL A 498 1.32 -18.79 -19.78
N LEU A 499 0.67 -18.41 -18.67
CA LEU A 499 1.38 -17.95 -17.48
C LEU A 499 2.29 -19.05 -16.92
N LEU A 500 1.80 -20.28 -16.82
CA LEU A 500 2.60 -21.42 -16.37
C LEU A 500 3.72 -21.75 -17.35
N GLN A 501 3.47 -21.70 -18.67
CA GLN A 501 4.53 -21.85 -19.69
C GLN A 501 5.66 -20.82 -19.49
N SER A 502 5.31 -19.59 -19.14
CA SER A 502 6.29 -18.53 -18.84
C SER A 502 7.05 -18.77 -17.53
N ILE A 503 6.38 -19.28 -16.48
CA ILE A 503 7.00 -19.62 -15.18
C ILE A 503 8.02 -20.74 -15.33
N TYR A 504 7.67 -21.80 -16.04
CA TYR A 504 8.53 -23.00 -16.17
C TYR A 504 9.44 -22.96 -17.40
N GLY A 505 9.23 -22.03 -18.33
CA GLY A 505 10.00 -21.95 -19.58
C GLY A 505 9.70 -23.07 -20.58
N GLU A 506 8.67 -23.88 -20.33
CA GLU A 506 8.27 -25.04 -21.13
C GLU A 506 7.10 -24.69 -22.05
N GLN A 507 7.19 -25.06 -23.33
CA GLN A 507 6.09 -24.85 -24.27
C GLN A 507 4.94 -25.84 -24.04
N THR A 508 5.24 -27.07 -23.63
CA THR A 508 4.27 -28.12 -23.33
C THR A 508 4.37 -28.49 -21.87
N LEU A 509 3.38 -28.10 -21.08
CA LEU A 509 3.37 -28.36 -19.63
C LEU A 509 3.02 -29.83 -19.34
N SER A 510 3.85 -30.49 -18.54
CA SER A 510 3.58 -31.82 -18.00
C SER A 510 2.34 -31.84 -17.09
N GLU A 511 1.70 -33.01 -16.94
CA GLU A 511 0.59 -33.18 -15.99
C GLU A 511 1.02 -32.88 -14.55
N GLN A 512 2.26 -33.22 -14.19
CA GLN A 512 2.81 -32.92 -12.87
C GLN A 512 2.81 -31.41 -12.61
N ILE A 513 3.18 -30.58 -13.59
CA ILE A 513 3.11 -29.12 -13.45
C ILE A 513 1.65 -28.68 -13.36
N ARG A 514 0.77 -29.14 -14.26
CA ARG A 514 -0.64 -28.73 -14.29
C ARG A 514 -1.39 -29.03 -12.99
N ASN A 515 -1.01 -30.10 -12.29
CA ASN A 515 -1.63 -30.54 -11.04
C ASN A 515 -0.95 -29.97 -9.77
N ARG A 516 0.08 -29.12 -9.90
CA ARG A 516 0.67 -28.43 -8.74
C ARG A 516 -0.30 -27.41 -8.16
N THR A 517 -0.13 -27.14 -6.87
CA THR A 517 -0.88 -26.10 -6.18
C THR A 517 -0.38 -24.71 -6.59
N ILE A 518 -1.17 -23.66 -6.33
CA ILE A 518 -0.78 -22.28 -6.59
C ILE A 518 0.45 -21.92 -5.76
N ALA A 519 0.56 -22.39 -4.51
CA ALA A 519 1.78 -22.20 -3.71
C ALA A 519 3.02 -22.79 -4.41
N GLY A 520 2.90 -23.97 -5.03
CA GLY A 520 3.97 -24.58 -5.82
C GLY A 520 4.36 -23.78 -7.06
N HIS A 521 3.38 -23.13 -7.71
CA HIS A 521 3.63 -22.23 -8.84
C HIS A 521 4.28 -20.92 -8.40
N VAL A 522 3.82 -20.32 -7.30
CA VAL A 522 4.40 -19.13 -6.69
C VAL A 522 5.86 -19.36 -6.31
N GLY A 523 6.16 -20.50 -5.66
CA GLY A 523 7.53 -20.87 -5.31
C GLY A 523 8.46 -20.96 -6.53
N ALA A 524 7.97 -21.53 -7.64
CA ALA A 524 8.73 -21.59 -8.90
C ALA A 524 8.87 -20.22 -9.58
N ALA A 525 7.84 -19.37 -9.49
CA ALA A 525 7.82 -18.06 -10.14
C ALA A 525 8.64 -16.99 -9.39
N ALA A 526 8.84 -17.12 -8.08
CA ALA A 526 9.53 -16.13 -7.26
C ALA A 526 10.98 -15.87 -7.69
N SER A 527 11.66 -16.87 -8.26
CA SER A 527 13.03 -16.76 -8.79
C SER A 527 13.09 -16.32 -10.25
N GLN A 528 11.95 -16.09 -10.91
CA GLN A 528 11.87 -15.79 -12.33
C GLN A 528 11.59 -14.31 -12.55
N ASP A 529 12.33 -13.70 -13.49
CA ASP A 529 12.12 -12.32 -13.88
C ASP A 529 11.30 -12.23 -15.18
N LYS A 530 10.55 -11.14 -15.31
CA LYS A 530 9.73 -10.80 -16.50
C LYS A 530 8.74 -11.90 -16.90
N VAL A 531 8.23 -12.69 -15.95
CA VAL A 531 7.25 -13.77 -16.19
C VAL A 531 6.00 -13.25 -16.94
N LEU A 532 5.36 -12.22 -16.40
CA LEU A 532 4.13 -11.68 -16.97
C LEU A 532 4.35 -10.99 -18.34
N PRO A 533 5.37 -10.13 -18.54
CA PRO A 533 5.68 -9.57 -19.86
C PRO A 533 5.87 -10.63 -20.95
N VAL A 534 6.61 -11.71 -20.63
CA VAL A 534 6.86 -12.81 -21.57
C VAL A 534 5.56 -13.54 -21.91
N ALA A 535 4.72 -13.82 -20.92
CA ALA A 535 3.41 -14.43 -21.14
C ALA A 535 2.50 -13.54 -22.01
N ILE A 536 2.50 -12.22 -21.78
CA ILE A 536 1.72 -11.25 -22.59
C ILE A 536 2.19 -11.29 -24.04
N VAL A 537 3.49 -11.15 -24.30
CA VAL A 537 4.05 -11.09 -25.65
C VAL A 537 3.83 -12.41 -26.39
N SER A 538 4.07 -13.55 -25.72
CA SER A 538 3.83 -14.89 -26.28
C SER A 538 2.38 -15.02 -26.76
N LEU A 539 1.43 -14.57 -25.93
CA LEU A 539 0.01 -14.70 -26.23
C LEU A 539 -0.47 -13.71 -27.31
N LEU A 540 0.03 -12.47 -27.31
CA LEU A 540 -0.32 -11.45 -28.32
C LEU A 540 0.19 -11.81 -29.71
N ARG A 541 1.41 -12.37 -29.80
CA ARG A 541 2.06 -12.74 -31.06
C ARG A 541 1.82 -14.19 -31.49
N ASN A 542 1.22 -15.00 -30.61
CA ASN A 542 1.11 -16.44 -30.78
C ASN A 542 2.48 -17.10 -31.09
N CYS A 543 3.49 -16.80 -30.26
CA CYS A 543 4.84 -17.32 -30.40
C CYS A 543 5.32 -18.09 -29.17
N ALA A 544 6.41 -18.84 -29.31
CA ALA A 544 6.99 -19.62 -28.22
C ALA A 544 7.52 -18.72 -27.09
N VAL A 545 7.51 -19.23 -25.85
CA VAL A 545 7.96 -18.48 -24.65
C VAL A 545 9.39 -17.94 -24.80
N GLN A 546 10.29 -18.73 -25.38
CA GLN A 546 11.68 -18.31 -25.61
C GLN A 546 11.78 -17.16 -26.61
N GLU A 547 11.00 -17.20 -27.70
CA GLU A 547 10.94 -16.10 -28.67
C GLU A 547 10.37 -14.83 -28.02
N ALA A 548 9.30 -14.96 -27.24
CA ALA A 548 8.72 -13.85 -26.50
C ALA A 548 9.72 -13.23 -25.52
N ARG A 549 10.52 -14.05 -24.82
CA ARG A 549 11.58 -13.59 -23.93
C ARG A 549 12.65 -12.80 -24.67
N SER A 550 13.18 -13.33 -25.77
CA SER A 550 14.15 -12.59 -26.60
C SER A 550 13.63 -11.23 -27.07
N ARG A 551 12.34 -11.15 -27.45
CA ARG A 551 11.69 -9.87 -27.84
C ARG A 551 11.57 -8.87 -26.69
N VAL A 552 11.20 -9.35 -25.50
CA VAL A 552 11.13 -8.50 -24.29
C VAL A 552 12.53 -7.97 -23.96
N ASP A 553 13.55 -8.81 -24.02
CA ASP A 553 14.93 -8.45 -23.69
C ASP A 553 15.57 -7.50 -24.72
N SER A 554 15.22 -7.63 -26.01
CA SER A 554 15.72 -6.73 -27.06
C SER A 554 14.99 -5.38 -27.13
N SER A 555 13.92 -5.19 -26.36
CA SER A 555 13.10 -3.98 -26.40
C SER A 555 13.62 -2.90 -25.47
N ALA A 556 13.47 -1.62 -25.87
CA ALA A 556 13.90 -0.48 -25.05
C ALA A 556 13.19 -0.38 -23.69
N SER A 557 12.00 -0.95 -23.57
CA SER A 557 11.27 -1.13 -22.30
C SER A 557 10.24 -2.25 -22.45
N ILE A 558 9.74 -2.76 -21.32
CA ILE A 558 8.65 -3.74 -21.27
C ILE A 558 7.39 -3.19 -21.95
N ARG A 559 7.06 -1.91 -21.71
CA ARG A 559 5.96 -1.24 -22.39
C ARG A 559 6.12 -1.27 -23.92
N ALA A 560 7.31 -0.94 -24.43
CA ALA A 560 7.57 -0.97 -25.87
C ALA A 560 7.43 -2.38 -26.48
N ALA A 561 7.83 -3.43 -25.74
CA ALA A 561 7.65 -4.81 -26.16
C ALA A 561 6.17 -5.19 -26.31
N ILE A 562 5.32 -4.74 -25.37
CA ILE A 562 3.88 -5.00 -25.39
C ILE A 562 3.20 -4.19 -26.50
N GLU A 563 3.50 -2.89 -26.63
CA GLU A 563 2.91 -2.01 -27.64
C GLU A 563 3.22 -2.47 -29.07
N SER A 564 4.48 -2.83 -29.35
CA SER A 564 4.87 -3.37 -30.65
C SER A 564 4.20 -4.73 -30.96
N SER A 565 3.85 -5.49 -29.92
CA SER A 565 3.15 -6.76 -30.04
C SER A 565 1.64 -6.63 -30.26
N LEU A 566 1.04 -5.50 -29.87
CA LEU A 566 -0.38 -5.21 -30.12
C LEU A 566 -0.65 -4.83 -31.59
N ASN A 567 0.32 -4.24 -32.27
CA ASN A 567 0.16 -3.63 -33.61
C ASN A 567 0.55 -4.58 -34.76
N VAL A 568 0.36 -5.89 -34.63
CA VAL A 568 0.70 -6.84 -35.71
C VAL A 568 -0.22 -6.61 -36.93
N PRO A 569 0.32 -6.39 -38.14
CA PRO A 569 -0.47 -6.37 -39.35
C PRO A 569 -1.06 -7.77 -39.55
N GLY A 570 -2.38 -7.94 -39.36
CA GLY A 570 -3.06 -9.22 -39.57
C GLY A 570 -4.31 -9.45 -38.73
N ARG A 571 -4.46 -8.80 -37.56
CA ARG A 571 -5.74 -8.80 -36.83
C ARG A 571 -6.64 -7.68 -37.36
N LYS A 572 -7.45 -7.98 -38.39
CA LYS A 572 -8.66 -7.20 -38.64
C LYS A 572 -9.46 -7.17 -37.33
N ARG A 573 -9.74 -5.97 -36.79
CA ARG A 573 -10.87 -5.82 -35.86
C ARG A 573 -12.07 -6.39 -36.61
N GLY A 574 -12.72 -7.42 -36.05
CA GLY A 574 -13.95 -7.95 -36.62
C GLY A 574 -14.93 -6.79 -36.74
N ALA A 575 -15.09 -6.31 -37.97
CA ALA A 575 -16.23 -5.49 -38.33
C ALA A 575 -17.43 -6.41 -38.18
N GLU A 576 -18.45 -5.92 -37.48
CA GLU A 576 -19.79 -6.45 -37.54
C GLU A 576 -20.15 -6.67 -39.01
N GLU A 577 -20.22 -7.94 -39.43
CA GLU A 577 -20.86 -8.27 -40.69
C GLU A 577 -22.35 -8.00 -40.51
N GLY A 578 -22.76 -6.84 -40.99
CA GLY A 578 -24.16 -6.52 -41.21
C GLY A 578 -24.75 -7.57 -42.15
N SER A 579 -25.65 -8.39 -41.61
CA SER A 579 -26.56 -9.20 -42.40
C SER A 579 -27.57 -8.27 -43.06
N GLY A 580 -27.21 -7.77 -44.24
CA GLY A 580 -28.07 -7.01 -45.13
C GLY A 580 -28.34 -7.78 -46.42
N SER A 581 -29.61 -8.16 -46.58
CA SER A 581 -30.34 -8.39 -47.83
C SER A 581 -29.91 -9.51 -48.79
N GLU A 582 -30.71 -10.58 -48.80
CA GLU A 582 -31.29 -11.09 -50.05
C GLU A 582 -32.80 -10.85 -50.00
N GLY A 583 -33.32 -10.10 -50.98
CA GLY A 583 -34.74 -9.95 -51.22
C GLY A 583 -35.20 -10.82 -52.38
N ARG A 584 -36.51 -11.12 -52.44
CA ARG A 584 -37.36 -10.92 -53.63
C ARG A 584 -38.81 -11.37 -53.43
N SER A 585 -39.71 -10.42 -53.71
CA SER A 585 -40.99 -10.56 -54.43
C SER A 585 -41.91 -11.75 -54.10
N ARG A 586 -43.06 -11.49 -53.48
CA ARG A 586 -44.33 -11.15 -54.13
C ARG A 586 -45.32 -10.67 -53.08
#